data_AF-A0A1Y3KZ36-F1
#
_entry.id   AF-A0A1Y3KZ36-F1
#
_cell.length_a   1.000
_cell.length_b   1.000
_cell.length_c   1.000
_cell.angle_alpha   90.00
_cell.angle_beta   90.00
_cell.angle_gamma   90.00
#
_symmetry.space_group_name_H-M   'P 1'
#
loop_
_entity.id
_entity.type
_entity.pdbx_description
1 polymer ?
#
loop_
_entity_poly.entity_id
_entity_poly.type
_entity_poly.pdbx_seq_one_letter_code
_entity_poly.pdbx_strand_id
1 'polypeptide(L)'
;MTNQPTTIAHPFASSGASEVFEAVAGVPLHESLDAATDRLEAVLAGLRDLMTEPTVSNQATLIYFAADAALALCYAAHAGVAPEQGGAA
;
A
#
# COMPACT_ATOMS: atom_id res chain seq x y z
N MET A 1 27.86 -4.32 8.60
CA MET A 1 26.85 -4.16 7.54
C MET A 1 25.51 -4.40 8.19
N THR A 2 24.69 -3.36 8.33
CA THR A 2 23.34 -3.48 8.87
C THR A 2 22.48 -4.11 7.77
N ASN A 3 22.02 -5.34 7.96
CA ASN A 3 21.12 -6.02 7.02
C ASN A 3 19.74 -5.34 7.11
N GLN A 4 19.51 -4.35 6.26
CA GLN A 4 18.22 -3.69 6.17
C GLN A 4 17.25 -4.57 5.37
N PRO A 5 16.00 -4.76 5.81
CA PRO A 5 15.01 -5.52 5.06
C PRO A 5 14.71 -4.84 3.71
N THR A 6 14.72 -5.63 2.64
CA THR A 6 14.44 -5.19 1.28
C THR A 6 13.30 -6.00 0.67
N THR A 7 12.61 -5.41 -0.31
CA THR A 7 11.58 -6.08 -1.09
C THR A 7 12.15 -7.27 -1.88
N ILE A 8 11.30 -8.28 -2.09
CA ILE A 8 11.58 -9.46 -2.91
C ILE A 8 10.71 -9.35 -4.16
N ALA A 9 11.27 -9.72 -5.31
CA ALA A 9 10.51 -9.86 -6.55
C ALA A 9 9.44 -10.93 -6.38
N HIS A 10 8.17 -10.53 -6.43
CA HIS A 10 7.05 -11.45 -6.32
C HIS A 10 5.81 -10.89 -7.01
N PRO A 11 5.06 -11.71 -7.79
CA PRO A 11 3.76 -11.33 -8.32
C PRO A 11 2.74 -11.12 -7.18
N PHE A 12 2.11 -9.95 -7.10
CA PHE A 12 1.20 -9.65 -5.97
C PHE A 12 -0.23 -9.32 -6.39
N ALA A 13 -0.48 -9.07 -7.67
CA ALA A 13 -1.84 -8.97 -8.22
C ALA A 13 -1.91 -9.69 -9.57
N SER A 14 -2.39 -10.93 -9.52
CA SER A 14 -2.67 -11.75 -10.69
C SER A 14 -4.17 -11.67 -11.01
N SER A 15 -4.50 -11.27 -12.24
CA SER A 15 -5.87 -11.29 -12.76
C SER A 15 -5.86 -11.95 -14.14
N GLY A 16 -6.49 -13.12 -14.24
CA GLY A 16 -6.45 -13.92 -15.46
C GLY A 16 -5.07 -14.55 -15.73
N ALA A 17 -4.70 -14.64 -17.00
CA ALA A 17 -3.50 -15.38 -17.45
C ALA A 17 -2.21 -14.54 -17.52
N SER A 18 -2.25 -13.27 -17.11
CA SER A 18 -1.07 -12.39 -17.07
C SER A 18 -0.81 -11.91 -15.65
N GLU A 19 0.42 -12.07 -15.18
CA GLU A 19 0.93 -11.36 -14.01
C GLU A 19 1.15 -9.91 -14.44
N VAL A 20 0.26 -9.01 -14.04
CA VAL A 20 0.32 -7.60 -14.48
C VAL A 20 1.07 -6.72 -13.47
N PHE A 21 1.23 -7.18 -12.22
CA PHE A 21 1.88 -6.41 -11.17
C PHE A 21 2.84 -7.28 -10.33
N GLU A 22 4.12 -6.94 -10.44
CA GLU A 22 5.23 -7.55 -9.71
C GLU A 22 5.88 -6.51 -8.80
N ALA A 23 6.25 -6.92 -7.58
CA ALA A 23 7.00 -6.07 -6.67
C ALA A 23 8.44 -5.92 -7.16
N VAL A 24 8.95 -4.70 -7.28
CA VAL A 24 10.35 -4.47 -7.61
C VAL A 24 11.24 -4.94 -6.46
N ALA A 25 12.22 -5.80 -6.74
CA ALA A 25 13.16 -6.32 -5.73
C ALA A 25 14.23 -5.31 -5.34
N GLY A 26 14.77 -5.46 -4.13
CA GLY A 26 15.97 -4.74 -3.67
C GLY A 26 15.72 -3.30 -3.22
N VAL A 27 14.46 -2.88 -3.13
CA VAL A 27 14.09 -1.58 -2.55
C VAL A 27 14.00 -1.74 -1.03
N PRO A 28 14.56 -0.82 -0.24
CA PRO A 28 14.28 -0.74 1.20
C PRO A 28 12.79 -0.91 1.53
N LEU A 29 12.49 -1.78 2.49
CA LEU A 29 11.10 -2.07 2.85
C LEU A 29 10.39 -0.82 3.42
N HIS A 30 11.10 0.00 4.21
CA HIS A 30 10.54 1.24 4.74
C HIS A 30 10.22 2.24 3.62
N GLU A 31 11.15 2.50 2.70
CA GLU A 31 10.89 3.40 1.55
C GLU A 31 9.73 2.91 0.68
N SER A 32 9.59 1.58 0.53
CA SER A 32 8.48 0.99 -0.23
C SER A 32 7.14 1.20 0.47
N LEU A 33 7.10 1.07 1.79
CA LEU A 33 5.89 1.27 2.61
C LEU A 33 5.54 2.75 2.75
N ASP A 34 6.52 3.64 2.90
CA ASP A 34 6.33 5.10 2.85
C ASP A 34 5.69 5.50 1.52
N ALA A 35 6.28 5.05 0.41
CA ALA A 35 5.78 5.39 -0.91
C ALA A 35 4.40 4.76 -1.22
N ALA A 36 4.05 3.64 -0.58
CA ALA A 36 2.70 3.06 -0.67
C ALA A 36 1.69 3.86 0.15
N THR A 37 2.09 4.33 1.34
CA THR A 37 1.30 5.17 2.24
C THR A 37 0.95 6.49 1.55
N ASP A 38 1.94 7.22 1.04
CA ASP A 38 1.75 8.50 0.33
C ASP A 38 0.76 8.38 -0.83
N ARG A 39 0.86 7.31 -1.61
CA ARG A 39 -0.04 7.06 -2.74
C ARG A 39 -1.47 6.77 -2.30
N LEU A 40 -1.65 5.97 -1.24
CA LEU A 40 -2.96 5.65 -0.71
C LEU A 40 -3.63 6.87 -0.08
N GLU A 41 -2.87 7.73 0.60
CA GLU A 41 -3.37 9.01 1.12
C GLU A 41 -3.86 9.93 0.00
N ALA A 42 -3.09 10.05 -1.09
CA ALA A 42 -3.49 10.82 -2.26
C ALA A 42 -4.77 10.25 -2.91
N VAL A 43 -4.90 8.91 -2.98
CA VAL A 43 -6.13 8.25 -3.47
C VAL A 43 -7.32 8.58 -2.57
N LEU A 44 -7.18 8.51 -1.25
CA LEU A 44 -8.25 8.84 -0.31
C LEU A 44 -8.67 10.31 -0.41
N ALA A 45 -7.72 11.22 -0.57
CA ALA A 45 -8.02 12.63 -0.80
C ALA A 45 -8.85 12.81 -2.08
N GLY A 46 -8.42 12.23 -3.21
CA GLY A 46 -9.16 12.32 -4.47
C GLY A 46 -10.54 11.65 -4.41
N LEU A 47 -10.68 10.53 -3.68
CA LEU A 47 -11.97 9.87 -3.48
C LEU A 47 -12.93 10.71 -2.61
N ARG A 48 -12.40 11.41 -1.59
CA ARG A 48 -13.21 12.34 -0.78
C ARG A 48 -13.75 13.47 -1.65
N ASP A 49 -12.90 14.07 -2.48
CA ASP A 49 -13.31 15.12 -3.41
C ASP A 49 -14.37 14.59 -4.37
N LEU A 50 -14.17 13.41 -4.96
CA LEU A 50 -15.11 12.79 -5.88
C LEU A 50 -16.48 12.49 -5.24
N MET A 51 -16.50 12.06 -3.97
CA MET A 51 -17.76 11.81 -3.25
C MET A 51 -18.55 13.09 -2.93
N THR A 52 -17.97 14.28 -3.10
CA THR A 52 -18.72 15.54 -3.00
C THR A 52 -19.59 15.82 -4.24
N GLU A 53 -19.30 15.16 -5.37
CA GLU A 53 -20.03 15.35 -6.61
C GLU A 53 -21.36 14.56 -6.62
N PRO A 54 -22.53 15.23 -6.73
CA PRO A 54 -23.83 14.56 -6.63
C PRO A 54 -24.09 13.48 -7.69
N THR A 55 -23.37 13.53 -8.81
CA THR A 55 -23.49 12.57 -9.91
C THR A 55 -22.73 11.27 -9.66
N VAL A 56 -21.90 11.22 -8.62
CA VAL A 56 -21.06 10.07 -8.31
C VAL A 56 -21.87 9.00 -7.58
N SER A 57 -21.73 7.76 -8.04
CA SER A 57 -22.40 6.60 -7.46
C SER A 57 -21.90 6.28 -6.06
N ASN A 58 -22.78 5.74 -5.21
CA ASN A 58 -22.43 5.19 -3.89
C ASN A 58 -21.36 4.07 -3.95
N GLN A 59 -21.09 3.49 -5.12
CA GLN A 59 -19.96 2.59 -5.32
C GLN A 59 -18.60 3.26 -5.00
N ALA A 60 -18.47 4.58 -5.21
CA ALA A 60 -17.27 5.32 -4.82
C ALA A 60 -17.03 5.27 -3.30
N THR A 61 -18.09 5.25 -2.50
CA THR A 61 -17.98 5.09 -1.03
C THR A 61 -17.43 3.72 -0.65
N LEU A 62 -17.80 2.65 -1.37
CA LEU A 62 -17.23 1.32 -1.14
C LEU A 62 -15.73 1.28 -1.49
N ILE A 63 -15.35 1.93 -2.58
CA ILE A 63 -13.94 2.05 -2.99
C ILE A 63 -13.16 2.86 -1.94
N TYR A 64 -13.74 3.94 -1.42
CA TYR A 64 -13.15 4.72 -0.34
C TYR A 64 -12.86 3.86 0.90
N PHE A 65 -13.82 3.07 1.38
CA PHE A 65 -13.59 2.19 2.52
C PHE A 65 -12.57 1.09 2.26
N ALA A 66 -12.53 0.54 1.03
CA ALA A 66 -11.51 -0.43 0.66
C ALA A 66 -10.10 0.18 0.65
N ALA A 67 -9.97 1.40 0.11
CA ALA A 67 -8.69 2.14 0.10
C ALA A 67 -8.27 2.54 1.53
N ASP A 68 -9.22 2.92 2.39
CA ASP A 68 -8.97 3.30 3.78
C ASP A 68 -8.47 2.11 4.60
N ALA A 69 -9.09 0.93 4.43
CA ALA A 69 -8.63 -0.30 5.02
C ALA A 69 -7.22 -0.70 4.52
N ALA A 70 -6.94 -0.53 3.22
CA ALA A 70 -5.62 -0.80 2.66
C ALA A 70 -4.54 0.13 3.25
N LEU A 71 -4.85 1.42 3.43
CA LEU A 71 -3.96 2.37 4.09
C LEU A 71 -3.70 1.98 5.55
N ALA A 72 -4.74 1.59 6.30
CA ALA A 72 -4.59 1.11 7.67
C ALA A 72 -3.67 -0.12 7.77
N LEU A 73 -3.79 -1.07 6.83
CA LEU A 73 -2.89 -2.23 6.74
C LEU A 73 -1.46 -1.81 6.40
N CYS A 74 -1.28 -0.82 5.51
CA CYS A 74 0.04 -0.29 5.17
C CYS A 74 0.69 0.36 6.40
N TYR A 75 -0.06 1.14 7.18
CA TYR A 75 0.40 1.69 8.45
C TYR A 75 0.77 0.62 9.47
N ALA A 76 -0.05 -0.42 9.62
CA ALA A 76 0.26 -1.53 10.50
C ALA A 76 1.54 -2.28 10.08
N ALA A 77 1.71 -2.50 8.76
CA ALA A 77 2.92 -3.09 8.22
C ALA A 77 4.14 -2.19 8.45
N HIS A 78 4.01 -0.88 8.22
CA HIS A 78 5.08 0.09 8.45
C HIS A 78 5.52 0.12 9.92
N ALA A 79 4.56 0.12 10.86
CA ALA A 79 4.85 0.06 12.30
C ALA A 79 5.50 -1.27 12.71
N GLY A 80 5.11 -2.39 12.07
CA GLY A 80 5.68 -3.71 12.32
C GLY A 80 7.12 -3.88 11.80
N VAL A 81 7.60 -2.99 10.95
CA VAL A 81 8.95 -3.01 10.36
C VAL A 81 9.96 -2.19 11.20
N ALA A 82 9.63 -1.88 12.46
CA ALA A 82 10.45 -1.06 13.37
C ALA A 82 11.97 -1.27 13.18
N PRO A 83 12.77 -0.19 13.07
CA PRO A 83 14.16 -0.24 12.60
C PRO A 83 15.11 -1.09 13.45
N GLU A 84 14.69 -1.48 14.66
CA GLU A 84 15.49 -2.28 15.59
C GLU A 84 15.08 -3.77 15.66
N GLN A 85 14.01 -4.19 14.98
CA GLN A 85 13.42 -5.54 15.10
C GLN A 85 13.42 -6.35 13.80
N GLY A 86 14.40 -6.09 12.92
CA GLY A 86 14.83 -7.01 11.87
C GLY A 86 15.75 -8.14 12.37
N GLY A 87 15.73 -8.45 13.66
CA GLY A 87 16.55 -9.48 14.30
C GLY A 87 15.79 -10.11 15.47
N ALA A 88 15.59 -11.43 15.38
CA ALA A 88 14.92 -12.34 16.30
C ALA A 88 14.80 -11.92 17.78
N ALA A 89 13.62 -12.18 18.34
CA ALA A 89 13.46 -12.73 19.68
C ALA A 89 12.51 -13.93 19.60
#